data_AF-A0A9P4P7F8-F1
#
_entry.id   AF-A0A9P4P7F8-F1
#
_cell.length_a   1.000
_cell.length_b   1.000
_cell.length_c   1.000
_cell.angle_alpha   90.00
_cell.angle_beta   90.00
_cell.angle_gamma   90.00
#
_symmetry.space_group_name_H-M   'P 1'
#
loop_
_entity.id
_entity.type
_entity.pdbx_description
1 polymer ?
#
loop_
_entity_poly.entity_id
_entity_poly.type
_entity_poly.pdbx_seq_one_letter_code
_entity_poly.pdbx_strand_id
1 'polypeptide(L)' 'MLDHCLDILRSATLCHGDTTLTTFGWTNKSKPQLNTRPINHQCVDWKKVEASVEDRVVQREEVEAMVNLNLQ' A
#
# COMPACT_ATOMS: atom_id res chain seq x y z
N MET A 1 -15.84 -21.67 4.83
CA MET A 1 -14.72 -21.66 5.79
C MET A 1 -13.60 -20.71 5.35
N LEU A 2 -13.27 -20.66 4.05
CA LEU A 2 -12.30 -19.71 3.50
C LEU A 2 -12.76 -18.24 3.63
N ASP A 3 -14.04 -17.95 3.43
CA ASP A 3 -14.59 -16.58 3.46
C ASP A 3 -14.40 -15.88 4.81
N HIS A 4 -14.64 -16.58 5.91
CA HIS A 4 -14.47 -16.02 7.25
C HIS A 4 -13.01 -15.66 7.56
N CYS A 5 -12.06 -16.50 7.13
CA CYS A 5 -10.63 -16.22 7.31
C CYS A 5 -10.21 -15.01 6.48
N LEU A 6 -10.70 -14.91 5.25
CA LEU A 6 -10.42 -13.77 4.38
C LEU A 6 -11.04 -12.47 4.93
N ASP A 7 -12.24 -12.54 5.52
CA ASP A 7 -12.87 -11.38 6.15
C ASP A 7 -12.10 -10.87 7.38
N ILE A 8 -11.58 -11.78 8.20
CA ILE A 8 -10.71 -11.42 9.33
C ILE A 8 -9.43 -10.76 8.82
N LEU A 9 -8.77 -11.36 7.83
CA LEU A 9 -7.55 -10.81 7.25
C LEU A 9 -7.81 -9.44 6.64
N ARG A 10 -8.87 -9.30 5.85
CA ARG A 10 -9.31 -8.02 5.29
C ARG A 10 -9.51 -6.99 6.40
N SER A 11 -10.27 -7.32 7.44
CA SER A 11 -10.55 -6.40 8.54
C SER A 11 -9.27 -5.96 9.26
N ALA A 12 -8.34 -6.89 9.51
CA ALA A 12 -7.05 -6.59 10.12
C ALA A 12 -6.18 -5.70 9.22
N THR A 13 -6.05 -6.04 7.93
CA THR A 13 -5.29 -5.24 6.96
C THR A 13 -5.85 -3.82 6.84
N LEU A 14 -7.17 -3.68 6.81
CA LEU A 14 -7.81 -2.37 6.73
C LEU A 14 -7.56 -1.56 8.01
N CYS A 15 -7.64 -2.18 9.19
CA CYS A 15 -7.36 -1.52 10.47
C CYS A 15 -5.91 -1.04 10.61
N HIS A 16 -4.97 -1.80 10.03
CA HIS A 16 -3.53 -1.53 10.07
C HIS A 16 -3.01 -0.89 8.78
N GLY A 17 -3.87 -0.22 8.00
CA GLY A 17 -3.48 0.54 6.81
C GLY A 17 -2.61 1.74 7.20
N ASP A 18 -1.31 1.53 7.33
CA ASP A 18 -0.35 2.56 7.74
C ASP A 18 0.33 3.20 6.52
N THR A 19 0.20 4.52 6.40
CA THR A 19 0.85 5.33 5.35
C THR A 19 2.23 5.87 5.76
N THR A 20 2.73 5.54 6.95
CA THR A 20 4.05 5.98 7.40
C THR A 20 5.13 5.33 6.54
N LEU A 21 6.13 6.12 6.17
CA LEU A 21 7.21 5.69 5.28
C LEU A 21 8.52 5.59 6.04
N THR A 22 9.25 4.50 5.81
CA THR A 22 10.67 4.45 6.16
C THR A 22 11.43 5.38 5.22
N THR A 23 11.97 6.46 5.77
CA THR A 23 12.68 7.46 4.97
C THR A 23 14.14 7.09 4.77
N PHE A 24 14.79 7.72 3.79
CA PHE A 24 16.24 7.72 3.68
C PHE A 24 16.81 9.00 4.28
N GLY A 25 17.91 8.89 5.01
CA GLY A 25 18.63 10.01 5.61
C GLY A 25 20.04 10.16 5.06
N TRP A 26 20.54 11.39 5.09
CA TRP A 26 21.94 11.71 4.77
C TRP A 26 22.74 11.77 6.07
N THR A 27 23.48 10.72 6.40
CA THR A 27 24.29 10.63 7.62
C THR A 27 25.77 10.68 7.28
N ASN A 28 26.41 11.86 7.22
CA ASN A 28 27.86 12.05 6.98
C ASN A 28 28.50 11.09 5.94
N LYS A 29 27.73 10.64 4.94
CA LYS A 29 28.09 9.60 3.98
C LYS A 29 27.71 10.07 2.59
N SER A 30 28.44 9.55 1.61
CA SER A 30 28.28 9.89 0.19
C SER A 30 27.00 9.36 -0.45
N LYS A 31 26.28 8.46 0.23
CA LYS A 31 25.02 7.86 -0.24
C LYS A 31 23.94 7.93 0.84
N PRO A 32 22.66 8.10 0.46
CA PRO A 32 21.57 8.07 1.42
C PRO A 32 21.49 6.68 2.05
N GLN A 33 21.28 6.63 3.36
CA GLN A 33 21.11 5.39 4.10
C GLN A 33 19.67 5.25 4.59
N LEU A 34 19.19 4.03 4.70
CA LEU A 34 17.89 3.76 5.31
C LEU A 34 17.86 4.38 6.71
N ASN A 35 16.84 5.17 7.01
CA ASN A 35 16.66 5.73 8.33
C ASN A 35 16.19 4.62 9.27
N THR A 36 17.06 4.23 10.21
CA THR A 36 16.77 3.16 11.19
C THR A 36 16.08 3.68 12.45
N ARG A 37 15.71 4.98 12.50
CA ARG A 37 14.95 5.51 13.64
C ARG A 37 13.57 4.86 13.70
N PRO A 38 13.06 4.56 14.91
CA PRO A 38 11.71 4.05 15.06
C PRO A 38 10.70 5.01 14.41
N ILE A 39 9.80 4.44 13.62
CA ILE A 39 8.71 5.16 13.00
C ILE A 39 7.51 5.02 13.94
N ASN A 40 6.90 6.14 14.28
CA ASN A 40 5.68 6.11 15.08
C ASN A 40 4.52 5.77 14.14
N HIS A 41 4.20 4.48 14.04
CA HIS A 41 3.03 3.99 13.33
C HIS A 41 1.78 4.73 13.81
N GLN A 42 0.91 5.10 12.88
CA GLN A 42 -0.33 5.80 13.17
C GLN A 42 -1.52 4.89 12.89
N CYS A 43 -2.63 5.11 13.61
CA CYS A 43 -3.90 4.51 13.23
C CYS A 43 -4.26 4.92 11.79
N VAL A 44 -4.92 4.02 11.07
CA VAL A 44 -5.29 4.24 9.66
C VAL A 44 -6.05 5.56 9.47
N ASP A 45 -5.64 6.33 8.46
CA ASP A 45 -6.35 7.49 7.93
C ASP A 45 -6.74 7.17 6.49
N TRP A 46 -7.99 6.75 6.30
CA TRP A 46 -8.51 6.31 5.01
C TRP A 46 -8.37 7.34 3.91
N LYS A 47 -8.52 8.63 4.24
CA LYS A 47 -8.38 9.71 3.26
C LYS A 47 -6.96 9.79 2.71
N LYS A 48 -5.95 9.59 3.57
CA LYS A 48 -4.55 9.56 3.15
C LYS A 48 -4.20 8.31 2.37
N VAL A 49 -4.75 7.16 2.77
CA VAL A 49 -4.56 5.89 2.04
C VAL A 49 -5.10 6.03 0.62
N GLU A 50 -6.34 6.48 0.46
CA GLU A 50 -6.98 6.68 -0.85
C GLU A 50 -6.20 7.67 -1.71
N ALA A 51 -5.90 8.86 -1.17
CA ALA A 51 -5.11 9.87 -1.87
C ALA A 51 -3.72 9.36 -2.28
N SER A 52 -3.13 8.44 -1.51
CA SER A 52 -1.81 7.90 -1.84
C SER A 52 -1.82 7.00 -3.07
N VAL A 53 -2.94 6.34 -3.38
CA VAL A 53 -3.04 5.34 -4.47
C VAL A 53 -3.87 5.82 -5.66
N GLU A 54 -4.52 6.97 -5.56
CA GLU A 54 -5.44 7.54 -6.56
C GLU A 54 -4.83 7.59 -7.96
N ASP A 55 -3.55 7.94 -8.08
CA ASP A 55 -2.80 8.03 -9.32
C ASP A 55 -2.57 6.69 -10.04
N ARG A 56 -2.80 5.58 -9.33
CA ARG A 56 -2.54 4.20 -9.78
C ARG A 56 -3.82 3.37 -9.88
N VAL A 57 -5.00 3.98 -9.69
CA VAL A 57 -6.27 3.29 -9.82
C VAL A 57 -6.58 3.07 -11.30
N VAL A 58 -6.75 1.80 -11.67
CA VAL A 58 -7.20 1.39 -13.00
C VAL A 58 -8.71 1.53 -13.08
N GLN A 59 -9.21 2.26 -14.08
CA GLN A 59 -10.64 2.47 -14.27
C GLN A 59 -11.32 1.19 -14.76
N ARG A 60 -12.62 1.07 -14.48
CA ARG A 60 -13.37 -0.15 -14.81
C ARG A 60 -13.31 -0.47 -16.30
N GLU A 61 -13.42 0.55 -17.15
CA GLU A 61 -13.41 0.42 -18.60
C GLU A 61 -12.06 -0.12 -19.10
N GLU A 62 -10.96 0.27 -18.45
CA GLU A 62 -9.62 -0.24 -18.76
C GLU A 62 -9.50 -1.71 -18.37
N VAL A 63 -9.99 -2.10 -17.18
CA VAL A 63 -10.02 -3.51 -16.74
C VAL A 63 -10.83 -4.38 -17.69
N GLU A 64 -12.00 -3.90 -18.13
CA GLU A 64 -12.88 -4.63 -19.06
C GLU A 64 -12.25 -4.80 -20.45
N ALA A 65 -11.38 -3.88 -20.87
CA ALA A 65 -10.65 -3.96 -22.12
C ALA A 65 -9.40 -4.85 -22.06
N MET A 66 -8.98 -5.30 -20.86
CA MET A 66 -7.79 -6.15 -20.72
C MET A 66 -8.03 -7.53 -21.35
N VAL A 67 -7.10 -7.96 -22.21
CA VAL A 67 -7.17 -9.28 -22.86
C VAL A 67 -6.00 -10.15 -22.43
N ASN A 68 -6.30 -11.40 -22.05
CA ASN A 68 -5.26 -12.38 -21.75
C ASN A 68 -4.71 -12.99 -23.04
N LEU A 69 -3.50 -12.59 -23.43
CA LEU A 69 -2.82 -13.04 -24.64
C LEU A 69 -2.50 -14.56 -24.64
N ASN A 70 -2.50 -15.22 -23.48
CA ASN A 70 -2.25 -16.67 -23.39
C ASN A 70 -3.52 -17.52 -23.60
N LEU A 71 -4.69 -16.87 -23.69
CA LEU A 71 -5.98 -17.53 -23.95
C LEU A 71 -6.51 -17.20 -25.36
N GLN A 72 -5.68 -16.58 -26.21
CA GLN A 72 -5.96 -16.29 -27.62
C GLN A 72 -5.38 -17.37 -28.55
#